data_AF-A0A2L1UX97-F1
#
_entry.id   AF-A0A2L1UX97-F1
#
_cell.length_a   1.000
_cell.length_b   1.000
_cell.length_c   1.000
_cell.angle_alpha   90.00
_cell.angle_beta   90.00
_cell.angle_gamma   90.00
#
_symmetry.space_group_name_H-M   'P 1'
#
loop_
_entity.id
_entity.type
_entity.pdbx_description
1 polymer ?
#
loop_
_entity_poly.entity_id
_entity_poly.type
_entity_poly.pdbx_seq_one_letter_code
_entity_poly.pdbx_strand_id
1 'polypeptide(L)'
;MNLYRTDECTFPLPDGNNWLDCSLNIFRNTQDNSSLIVSRGVIPTERTFEEELDYQWSLLLGSVEVLHSEPRLPRLLPMSPGLHALEKDCHFRRGSHRHYQRQLAIYRAERRDMLIFTCTALQPFTDEQNLYWQKLCQSLCLTQS
;
A
#
# COMPACT_ATOMS: atom_id res chain seq x y z
N MET A 1 -9.42 11.78 23.67
CA MET A 1 -8.71 10.49 23.74
C MET A 1 -9.14 9.59 22.60
N ASN A 2 -8.33 9.48 21.56
CA ASN A 2 -8.58 8.59 20.42
C ASN A 2 -8.05 7.19 20.76
N LEU A 3 -8.92 6.18 20.74
CA LEU A 3 -8.53 4.79 20.93
C LEU A 3 -7.98 4.24 19.61
N TYR A 4 -6.76 3.71 19.65
CA TYR A 4 -6.13 3.00 18.56
C TYR A 4 -6.35 1.50 18.72
N ARG A 5 -6.63 0.81 17.61
CA ARG A 5 -6.94 -0.62 17.59
C ARG A 5 -5.95 -1.37 16.70
N THR A 6 -5.41 -2.47 17.23
CA THR A 6 -4.69 -3.50 16.47
C THR A 6 -5.48 -4.80 16.48
N ASP A 7 -4.91 -5.88 15.97
CA ASP A 7 -5.53 -7.21 16.06
C ASP A 7 -5.57 -7.72 17.51
N GLU A 8 -4.53 -7.40 18.28
CA GLU A 8 -4.31 -7.94 19.63
C GLU A 8 -4.95 -7.10 20.73
N CYS A 9 -5.06 -5.79 20.56
CA CYS A 9 -5.51 -4.91 21.63
C CYS A 9 -6.10 -3.58 21.17
N THR A 10 -6.59 -2.81 22.14
CA THR A 10 -7.01 -1.42 21.97
C THR A 10 -6.35 -0.60 23.07
N PHE A 11 -5.75 0.52 22.70
CA PHE A 11 -5.05 1.41 23.64
C PHE A 11 -5.24 2.88 23.25
N PRO A 12 -5.20 3.81 24.21
CA PRO A 12 -5.33 5.23 23.92
C PRO A 12 -4.03 5.78 23.32
N LEU A 13 -4.15 6.61 22.28
CA LEU A 13 -3.06 7.49 21.88
C LEU A 13 -3.09 8.78 22.70
N PRO A 14 -1.92 9.41 22.97
CA PRO A 14 -1.87 10.71 23.63
C PRO A 14 -2.73 11.74 22.89
N ASP A 15 -3.40 12.60 23.65
CA ASP A 15 -4.18 13.69 23.05
C ASP A 15 -3.25 14.71 22.34
N GLY A 16 -3.64 15.15 21.16
CA GLY A 16 -2.92 16.13 20.33
C GLY A 16 -2.56 15.60 18.93
N ASN A 17 -2.67 16.46 17.91
CA ASN A 17 -2.43 16.12 16.49
C ASN A 17 -0.94 16.00 16.12
N ASN A 18 -0.06 15.72 17.08
CA ASN A 18 1.39 15.68 16.89
C ASN A 18 1.92 14.24 16.67
N TRP A 19 1.06 13.23 16.75
CA TRP A 19 1.41 11.84 16.50
C TRP A 19 0.95 11.42 15.12
N LEU A 20 1.87 10.84 14.37
CA LEU A 20 1.58 10.28 13.07
C LEU A 20 1.52 8.76 13.15
N ASP A 21 0.46 8.16 12.60
CA ASP A 21 0.38 6.71 12.41
C ASP A 21 1.30 6.27 11.27
N CYS A 22 2.47 5.73 11.63
CA CYS A 22 3.44 5.12 10.72
C CYS A 22 3.39 3.58 10.73
N SER A 23 2.27 2.99 11.15
CA SER A 23 2.18 1.54 11.35
C SER A 23 2.31 0.76 10.05
N LEU A 24 3.16 -0.27 10.09
CA LEU A 24 3.34 -1.26 9.04
C LEU A 24 2.78 -2.60 9.49
N ASN A 25 1.99 -3.23 8.63
CA ASN A 25 1.60 -4.63 8.80
C ASN A 25 2.38 -5.43 7.76
N ILE A 26 3.04 -6.52 8.18
CA ILE A 26 3.89 -7.31 7.30
C ILE A 26 3.45 -8.77 7.41
N PHE A 27 2.93 -9.30 6.31
CA PHE A 27 2.57 -10.70 6.17
C PHE A 27 3.59 -11.35 5.22
N ARG A 28 4.19 -12.46 5.62
CA ARG A 28 5.14 -13.21 4.80
C ARG A 28 4.56 -14.58 4.49
N ASN A 29 4.57 -14.94 3.22
CA ASN A 29 4.29 -16.30 2.80
C ASN A 29 5.58 -17.12 2.89
N THR A 30 5.58 -18.15 3.74
CA THR A 30 6.76 -19.00 3.97
C THR A 30 6.98 -20.05 2.87
N GLN A 31 6.01 -20.27 1.99
CA GLN A 31 6.11 -21.24 0.91
C GLN A 31 6.80 -20.64 -0.32
N ASP A 32 6.42 -19.43 -0.72
CA ASP A 32 6.91 -18.78 -1.94
C ASP A 32 7.78 -17.53 -1.68
N ASN A 33 7.99 -17.17 -0.40
CA ASN A 33 8.73 -15.99 0.05
C ASN A 33 8.15 -14.64 -0.43
N SER A 34 6.90 -14.63 -0.90
CA SER A 34 6.19 -13.37 -1.14
C SER A 34 5.80 -12.69 0.17
N SER A 35 5.51 -11.40 0.10
CA SER A 35 5.06 -10.64 1.25
C SER A 35 3.97 -9.64 0.86
N LEU A 36 3.02 -9.44 1.77
CA LEU A 36 2.07 -8.34 1.72
C LEU A 36 2.42 -7.35 2.82
N ILE A 37 2.63 -6.10 2.45
CA ILE A 37 2.89 -5.01 3.37
C ILE A 37 1.73 -4.02 3.29
N VAL A 38 1.17 -3.63 4.43
CA VAL A 38 0.18 -2.56 4.55
C VAL A 38 0.80 -1.39 5.29
N SER A 39 0.89 -0.25 4.63
CA SER A 39 1.47 0.98 5.19
C SER A 39 0.51 2.15 5.09
N ARG A 40 0.79 3.20 5.87
CA ARG A 40 0.11 4.49 5.81
C ARG A 40 1.08 5.54 5.28
N GLY A 41 0.56 6.51 4.54
CA GLY A 41 1.32 7.67 4.09
C GLY A 41 0.50 8.94 4.24
N VAL A 42 1.12 9.99 4.80
CA VAL A 42 0.50 11.32 4.85
C VAL A 42 0.59 11.96 3.48
N ILE A 43 -0.47 12.67 3.09
CA ILE A 43 -0.44 13.54 1.92
C ILE A 43 -0.31 14.98 2.42
N PRO A 44 0.84 15.65 2.22
CA PRO A 44 1.03 17.04 2.63
C PRO A 44 0.02 17.99 2.03
N THR A 45 -0.09 19.16 2.63
CA THR A 45 -1.05 20.19 2.21
C THR A 45 -0.80 20.70 0.79
N GLU A 46 0.44 20.61 0.33
CA GLU A 46 0.94 21.12 -0.94
C GLU A 46 0.87 20.09 -2.07
N ARG A 47 0.54 18.83 -1.77
CA ARG A 47 0.49 17.74 -2.75
C ARG A 47 -0.89 17.13 -2.87
N THR A 48 -1.24 16.73 -4.09
CA THR A 48 -2.37 15.83 -4.35
C THR A 48 -1.99 14.40 -3.98
N PHE A 49 -2.99 13.51 -4.00
CA PHE A 49 -2.77 12.08 -3.79
C PHE A 49 -1.81 11.49 -4.83
N GLU A 50 -1.98 11.86 -6.09
CA GLU A 50 -1.18 11.36 -7.21
C GLU A 50 0.24 11.90 -7.16
N GLU A 51 0.41 13.18 -6.82
CA GLU A 51 1.72 13.81 -6.66
C GLU A 51 2.50 13.20 -5.49
N GLU A 52 1.82 12.89 -4.38
CA GLU A 52 2.44 12.17 -3.28
C GLU A 52 2.88 10.76 -3.71
N LEU A 53 2.02 10.03 -4.43
CA LEU A 53 2.41 8.71 -4.95
C LEU A 53 3.59 8.78 -5.92
N ASP A 54 3.65 9.80 -6.77
CA ASP A 54 4.80 10.02 -7.65
C ASP A 54 6.07 10.34 -6.87
N TYR A 55 5.96 11.14 -5.82
CA TYR A 55 7.09 11.41 -4.94
C TYR A 55 7.58 10.14 -4.23
N GLN A 56 6.69 9.37 -3.59
CA GLN A 56 7.05 8.11 -2.93
C GLN A 56 7.69 7.12 -3.92
N TRP A 57 7.17 7.07 -5.14
CA TRP A 57 7.76 6.29 -6.21
C TRP A 57 9.16 6.80 -6.58
N SER A 58 9.36 8.11 -6.73
CA SER A 58 10.66 8.72 -7.04
C SER A 58 11.75 8.41 -6.02
N LEU A 59 11.38 8.29 -4.73
CA LEU A 59 12.30 7.88 -3.67
C LEU A 59 12.76 6.43 -3.85
N LEU A 60 11.85 5.53 -4.22
CA LEU A 60 12.22 4.15 -4.54
C LEU A 60 13.16 4.12 -5.73
N LEU A 61 12.84 4.86 -6.79
CA LEU A 61 13.64 4.96 -8.03
C LEU A 61 15.09 5.37 -7.76
N GLY A 62 15.35 6.23 -6.77
CA GLY A 62 16.70 6.64 -6.39
C GLY A 62 17.58 5.51 -5.82
N SER A 63 16.98 4.36 -5.48
CA SER A 63 17.66 3.26 -4.77
C SER A 63 17.61 1.91 -5.52
N VAL A 64 17.03 1.88 -6.72
CA VAL A 64 16.80 0.65 -7.50
C VAL A 64 17.07 0.86 -8.99
N GLU A 65 17.39 -0.22 -9.70
CA GLU A 65 17.40 -0.23 -11.15
C GLU A 65 16.01 -0.69 -11.65
N VAL A 66 15.23 0.21 -12.24
CA VAL A 66 13.92 -0.16 -12.80
C VAL A 66 14.11 -0.99 -14.05
N LEU A 67 13.51 -2.18 -14.04
CA LEU A 67 13.48 -3.05 -15.21
C LEU A 67 12.17 -2.86 -15.98
N HIS A 68 11.08 -2.59 -15.26
CA HIS A 68 9.77 -2.30 -15.83
C HIS A 68 8.88 -1.58 -14.81
N SER A 69 8.00 -0.72 -15.32
CA SER A 69 7.02 0.01 -14.53
C SER A 69 5.80 0.30 -15.40
N GLU A 70 4.64 -0.18 -15.01
CA GLU A 70 3.37 0.19 -15.64
C GLU A 70 2.90 1.57 -15.13
N PRO A 71 2.02 2.27 -15.88
CA PRO A 71 1.31 3.43 -15.34
C PRO A 71 0.41 3.00 -14.17
N ARG A 72 0.09 3.94 -13.28
CA ARG A 72 -0.96 3.73 -12.28
C ARG A 72 -2.32 3.68 -12.97
N LEU A 73 -3.12 2.67 -12.66
CA LEU A 73 -4.46 2.48 -13.20
C LEU A 73 -5.52 2.58 -12.08
N PRO A 74 -6.68 3.21 -12.33
CA PRO A 74 -7.79 3.18 -11.38
C PRO A 74 -8.21 1.76 -11.02
N ARG A 75 -8.42 1.51 -9.73
CA ARG A 75 -8.90 0.23 -9.21
C ARG A 75 -10.25 0.39 -8.53
N LEU A 76 -11.26 -0.33 -9.02
CA LEU A 76 -12.55 -0.40 -8.34
C LEU A 76 -12.44 -1.29 -7.09
N LEU A 77 -13.00 -0.80 -5.98
CA LEU A 77 -13.10 -1.51 -4.71
C LEU A 77 -14.59 -1.76 -4.41
N PRO A 78 -15.15 -2.93 -4.80
CA PRO A 78 -16.58 -3.19 -4.68
C PRO A 78 -17.14 -3.07 -3.26
N MET A 79 -16.34 -3.44 -2.25
CA MET A 79 -16.72 -3.37 -0.83
C MET A 79 -16.45 -2.00 -0.19
N SER A 80 -15.85 -1.07 -0.94
CA SER A 80 -15.62 0.32 -0.53
C SER A 80 -15.87 1.29 -1.71
N PRO A 81 -17.11 1.33 -2.24
CA PRO A 81 -17.41 2.08 -3.46
C PRO A 81 -17.19 3.58 -3.26
N GLY A 82 -16.68 4.24 -4.31
CA GLY A 82 -16.43 5.70 -4.31
C GLY A 82 -15.07 6.14 -3.77
N LEU A 83 -14.28 5.24 -3.19
CA LEU A 83 -12.89 5.55 -2.84
C LEU A 83 -12.02 5.68 -4.09
N HIS A 84 -11.14 6.69 -4.08
CA HIS A 84 -10.13 6.82 -5.12
C HIS A 84 -8.97 5.85 -4.81
N ALA A 85 -8.81 4.83 -5.65
CA ALA A 85 -7.73 3.87 -5.54
C ALA A 85 -6.99 3.69 -6.87
N LEU A 86 -5.66 3.56 -6.77
CA LEU A 86 -4.75 3.38 -7.90
C LEU A 86 -3.89 2.13 -7.70
N GLU A 87 -3.82 1.29 -8.72
CA GLU A 87 -3.00 0.09 -8.76
C GLU A 87 -1.81 0.28 -9.71
N LYS A 88 -0.66 -0.30 -9.38
CA LYS A 88 0.52 -0.31 -10.24
C LYS A 88 1.34 -1.58 -10.06
N ASP A 89 1.77 -2.11 -11.19
CA ASP A 89 2.76 -3.19 -11.27
C ASP A 89 4.12 -2.63 -11.69
N CYS A 90 5.16 -3.17 -11.07
CA CYS A 90 6.52 -2.83 -11.39
C CYS A 90 7.45 -3.99 -11.05
N HIS A 91 8.61 -4.00 -11.68
CA HIS A 91 9.70 -4.85 -11.23
C HIS A 91 11.04 -4.16 -11.44
N PHE A 92 11.90 -4.32 -10.45
CA PHE A 92 13.17 -3.61 -10.35
C PHE A 92 14.23 -4.53 -9.78
N ARG A 93 15.50 -4.14 -9.92
CA ARG A 93 16.63 -4.82 -9.29
C ARG A 93 17.13 -3.98 -8.12
N ARG A 94 17.32 -4.63 -6.98
CA ARG A 94 17.93 -4.03 -5.77
C ARG A 94 19.00 -4.97 -5.25
N GLY A 95 20.26 -4.53 -5.33
CA GLY A 95 21.40 -5.43 -5.11
C GLY A 95 21.41 -6.58 -6.14
N SER A 96 21.56 -7.82 -5.68
CA SER A 96 21.56 -9.01 -6.53
C SER A 96 20.17 -9.56 -6.87
N HIS A 97 19.11 -8.97 -6.31
CA HIS A 97 17.75 -9.54 -6.40
C HIS A 97 16.87 -8.73 -7.34
N ARG A 98 16.08 -9.45 -8.14
CA ARG A 98 14.94 -8.90 -8.87
C ARG A 98 13.72 -8.95 -7.95
N HIS A 99 12.97 -7.87 -7.91
CA HIS A 99 11.72 -7.75 -7.17
C HIS A 99 10.58 -7.52 -8.13
N TYR A 100 9.51 -8.28 -7.96
CA TYR A 100 8.22 -8.06 -8.60
C TYR A 100 7.30 -7.48 -7.55
N GLN A 101 6.71 -6.33 -7.82
CA GLN A 101 5.92 -5.60 -6.87
C GLN A 101 4.61 -5.13 -7.51
N ARG A 102 3.52 -5.39 -6.80
CA ARG A 102 2.20 -4.87 -7.11
C ARG A 102 1.73 -4.00 -5.95
N GLN A 103 1.29 -2.80 -6.24
CA GLN A 103 0.87 -1.83 -5.23
C GLN A 103 -0.55 -1.35 -5.50
N LEU A 104 -1.38 -1.30 -4.46
CA LEU A 104 -2.67 -0.61 -4.43
C LEU A 104 -2.58 0.52 -3.40
N ALA A 105 -2.76 1.76 -3.85
CA ALA A 105 -2.89 2.91 -2.99
C ALA A 105 -4.34 3.37 -2.95
N ILE A 106 -4.84 3.70 -1.77
CA ILE A 106 -6.22 4.13 -1.53
C ILE A 106 -6.20 5.47 -0.81
N TYR A 107 -6.82 6.49 -1.40
CA TYR A 107 -6.95 7.81 -0.80
C TYR A 107 -8.07 7.83 0.25
N ARG A 108 -7.77 8.36 1.43
CA ARG A 108 -8.72 8.53 2.54
C ARG A 108 -8.91 10.01 2.80
N ALA A 109 -9.85 10.60 2.06
CA ALA A 109 -10.06 12.05 2.01
C ALA A 109 -10.28 12.70 3.39
N GLU A 110 -11.03 12.05 4.28
CA GLU A 110 -11.33 12.59 5.62
C GLU A 110 -10.08 12.79 6.48
N ARG A 111 -9.07 11.93 6.29
CA ARG A 111 -7.80 11.98 7.04
C ARG A 111 -6.66 12.63 6.26
N ARG A 112 -6.89 12.89 4.97
CA ARG A 112 -5.86 13.33 4.01
C ARG A 112 -4.61 12.43 4.07
N ASP A 113 -4.86 11.12 4.15
CA ASP A 113 -3.82 10.10 4.14
C ASP A 113 -4.10 9.07 3.04
N MET A 114 -3.15 8.16 2.85
CA MET A 114 -3.30 7.01 1.97
C MET A 114 -2.98 5.73 2.70
N LEU A 115 -3.75 4.69 2.37
CA LEU A 115 -3.50 3.31 2.76
C LEU A 115 -2.90 2.58 1.56
N ILE A 116 -1.74 1.95 1.75
CA ILE A 116 -0.99 1.33 0.66
C ILE A 116 -0.81 -0.16 0.96
N PHE A 117 -1.29 -1.00 0.06
CA PHE A 117 -1.02 -2.43 0.03
C PHE A 117 0.07 -2.70 -0.99
N THR A 118 1.14 -3.37 -0.58
CA THR A 118 2.26 -3.72 -1.46
C THR A 118 2.50 -5.22 -1.37
N CYS A 119 2.27 -5.93 -2.46
CA CYS A 119 2.67 -7.33 -2.62
C CYS A 119 4.04 -7.37 -3.30
N THR A 120 4.99 -8.11 -2.74
CA THR A 120 6.35 -8.24 -3.28
C THR A 120 6.77 -9.70 -3.36
N ALA A 121 7.39 -10.10 -4.47
CA ALA A 121 7.98 -11.42 -4.70
C ALA A 121 9.36 -11.30 -5.39
N LEU A 122 10.18 -12.36 -5.30
CA LEU A 122 11.48 -12.44 -5.98
C LEU A 122 11.40 -13.08 -7.38
N GLN A 123 10.22 -13.56 -7.75
CA GLN A 123 9.89 -14.18 -9.04
C GLN A 123 8.63 -13.51 -9.60
N PRO A 124 8.35 -13.64 -10.92
CA PRO A 124 7.08 -13.20 -11.47
C PRO A 124 5.90 -13.75 -10.69
N PHE A 125 4.83 -12.96 -10.55
CA PHE A 125 3.63 -13.40 -9.86
C PHE A 125 3.00 -14.60 -10.57
N THR A 126 2.69 -15.65 -9.82
CA THR A 126 1.97 -16.84 -10.30
C THR A 126 0.48 -16.54 -10.47
N ASP A 127 -0.24 -17.44 -11.15
CA ASP A 127 -1.70 -17.34 -11.28
C ASP A 127 -2.42 -17.33 -9.93
N GLU A 128 -1.93 -18.11 -8.96
CA GLU A 128 -2.45 -18.14 -7.61
C GLU A 128 -2.27 -16.79 -6.90
N GLN A 129 -1.09 -16.18 -7.01
CA GLN A 129 -0.80 -14.87 -6.44
C GLN A 129 -1.63 -13.77 -7.12
N ASN A 130 -1.84 -13.86 -8.43
CA ASN A 130 -2.71 -12.96 -9.17
C ASN A 130 -4.16 -13.09 -8.73
N LEU A 131 -4.66 -14.32 -8.54
CA LEU A 131 -6.01 -14.56 -8.04
C LEU A 131 -6.18 -14.07 -6.60
N TYR A 132 -5.20 -14.30 -5.74
CA TYR A 132 -5.18 -13.77 -4.38
C TYR A 132 -5.29 -12.24 -4.38
N TRP A 133 -4.49 -11.58 -5.19
CA TRP A 133 -4.52 -10.12 -5.29
C TRP A 133 -5.87 -9.59 -5.76
N GLN A 134 -6.48 -10.23 -6.77
CA GLN A 134 -7.83 -9.88 -7.22
C GLN A 134 -8.86 -10.01 -6.08
N LYS A 135 -8.84 -11.15 -5.36
CA LYS A 135 -9.71 -11.38 -4.20
C LYS A 135 -9.49 -10.34 -3.10
N LEU A 136 -8.23 -10.01 -2.80
CA LEU A 136 -7.88 -8.96 -1.85
C LEU A 136 -8.59 -7.66 -2.23
N CYS A 137 -8.34 -7.12 -3.44
CA CYS A 137 -8.96 -5.86 -3.87
C CYS A 137 -10.50 -5.91 -3.87
N GLN A 138 -11.09 -7.07 -4.22
CA GLN A 138 -12.53 -7.26 -4.22
C GLN A 138 -13.13 -7.29 -2.81
N SER A 139 -12.37 -7.73 -1.81
CA SER A 139 -12.83 -7.89 -0.42
C SER A 139 -12.56 -6.70 0.50
N LEU A 140 -11.80 -5.69 0.06
CA LEU A 140 -11.42 -4.55 0.90
C LEU A 140 -12.63 -3.72 1.32
N CYS A 141 -13.04 -3.90 2.58
CA CYS A 141 -14.06 -3.12 3.26
C CYS A 141 -13.38 -2.17 4.23
N LEU A 142 -13.19 -0.91 3.82
CA LEU A 142 -12.59 0.11 4.68
C LEU A 142 -13.67 0.61 5.63
N THR A 143 -13.42 0.47 6.93
CA THR A 143 -14.26 1.09 7.95
C THR A 143 -14.12 2.60 7.82
N GLN A 144 -15.25 3.30 7.65
CA GLN A 144 -15.29 4.75 7.80
C GLN A 144 -14.78 5.10 9.19
N SER A 145 -13.86 6.05 9.29
CA SER A 145 -13.08 6.26 10.50
C SER A 145 -12.62 7.68 10.67
#